data_AF-A0A2V6L461-F1
#
_entry.id   AF-A0A2V6L461-F1
#
_cell.length_a   1.000
_cell.length_b   1.000
_cell.length_c   1.000
_cell.angle_alpha   90.00
_cell.angle_beta   90.00
_cell.angle_gamma   90.00
#
_symmetry.space_group_name_H-M   'P 1'
#
loop_
_entity.id
_entity.type
_entity.pdbx_description
1 polymer ?
#
loop_
_entity_poly.entity_id
_entity_poly.type
_entity_poly.pdbx_seq_one_letter_code
_entity_poly.pdbx_strand_id
1 'polypeptide(L)'
;GDLGYNVSEALALNSTGTLVVGRATVPSNTGYTLYHAFAWNGGVMRDLNGLIPANSDWILNEATGVNDAGVIVGNGTFGGQTRAFRLTPR
;
A
#
# COMPACT_ATOMS: atom_id res chain seq x y z
N GLY A 1 -6.73 8.73 9.03
CA GLY A 1 -6.51 7.43 9.71
C GLY A 1 -5.13 6.96 9.34
N ASP A 2 -4.49 6.19 10.20
CA ASP A 2 -3.22 5.52 9.92
C ASP A 2 -3.45 4.00 10.00
N LEU A 3 -2.42 3.20 9.72
CA LEU A 3 -2.43 1.77 10.01
C LEU A 3 -2.19 1.47 11.51
N GLY A 4 -2.37 2.46 12.40
CA GLY A 4 -2.11 2.37 13.82
C GLY A 4 -0.72 2.78 14.30
N TYR A 5 0.11 3.39 13.44
CA TYR A 5 1.56 3.60 13.72
C TYR A 5 2.14 4.97 13.32
N ASN A 6 1.32 6.03 13.37
CA ASN A 6 1.72 7.45 13.46
C ASN A 6 2.15 8.21 12.19
N VAL A 7 2.53 7.56 11.08
CA VAL A 7 2.84 8.28 9.82
C VAL A 7 2.18 7.61 8.62
N SER A 8 1.44 8.40 7.85
CA SER A 8 0.91 7.99 6.55
C SER A 8 1.02 9.13 5.55
N GLU A 9 1.39 8.80 4.32
CA GLU A 9 1.48 9.73 3.20
C GLU A 9 0.54 9.23 2.11
N ALA A 10 -0.45 10.06 1.75
CA ALA A 10 -1.27 9.84 0.57
C ALA A 10 -0.46 10.24 -0.67
N LEU A 11 -0.35 9.34 -1.64
CA LEU A 11 0.47 9.52 -2.84
C LEU A 11 -0.37 9.63 -4.12
N ALA A 12 -1.55 9.02 -4.15
CA ALA A 12 -2.47 9.15 -5.27
C ALA A 12 -3.94 9.06 -4.84
N LEU A 13 -4.80 9.66 -5.66
CA LEU A 13 -6.25 9.66 -5.55
C LEU A 13 -6.85 9.41 -6.94
N ASN A 14 -7.86 8.55 -7.03
CA ASN A 14 -8.56 8.34 -8.29
C ASN A 14 -9.42 9.55 -8.69
N SER A 15 -9.83 9.67 -9.95
CA SER A 15 -10.53 10.87 -10.45
C SER A 15 -11.89 11.08 -9.80
N THR A 16 -12.52 10.00 -9.33
CA THR A 16 -13.80 10.02 -8.62
C THR A 16 -13.69 10.51 -7.16
N GLY A 17 -12.48 10.66 -6.62
CA GLY A 17 -12.26 11.08 -5.23
C GLY A 17 -12.59 10.01 -4.19
N THR A 18 -12.80 8.76 -4.60
CA THR A 18 -13.30 7.68 -3.73
C THR A 18 -12.18 6.80 -3.16
N LEU A 19 -11.04 6.71 -3.86
CA LEU A 19 -9.95 5.82 -3.50
C LEU A 19 -8.63 6.58 -3.42
N VAL A 20 -8.08 6.65 -2.22
CA VAL A 20 -6.75 7.19 -1.94
C VAL A 20 -5.80 6.01 -1.73
N VAL A 21 -4.59 6.08 -2.27
CA VAL A 21 -3.51 5.12 -2.01
C VAL A 21 -2.25 5.83 -1.55
N GLY A 22 -1.39 5.10 -0.87
CA GLY A 22 -0.14 5.67 -0.37
C GLY A 22 0.68 4.66 0.42
N ARG A 23 1.43 5.18 1.39
CA ARG A 23 2.23 4.38 2.31
C ARG A 23 2.02 4.80 3.75
N ALA A 24 2.07 3.83 4.65
CA ALA A 24 2.02 4.07 6.09
C ALA A 24 3.14 3.31 6.77
N THR A 25 3.68 3.89 7.84
CA THR A 25 4.68 3.22 8.67
C THR A 25 4.08 2.00 9.35
N VAL A 26 4.89 0.95 9.47
CA VAL A 26 4.55 -0.27 10.20
C VAL A 26 5.62 -0.60 11.24
N PRO A 27 5.32 -1.42 12.26
CA PRO A 27 6.30 -1.82 13.25
C PRO A 27 7.52 -2.45 12.60
N SER A 28 8.70 -2.06 13.09
CA SER A 28 9.98 -2.58 12.64
C SER A 28 10.82 -2.99 13.85
N ASN A 29 11.41 -4.18 13.77
CA ASN A 29 12.37 -4.69 14.75
C ASN A 29 13.84 -4.52 14.30
N THR A 30 14.06 -3.91 13.15
CA THR A 30 15.40 -3.77 12.55
C THR A 30 16.05 -2.41 12.83
N GLY A 31 15.32 -1.48 13.47
CA GLY A 31 15.74 -0.10 13.68
C GLY A 31 15.56 0.81 12.46
N TYR A 32 15.18 0.25 11.30
CA TYR A 32 14.84 1.00 10.09
C TYR A 32 13.33 1.23 10.00
N THR A 33 12.91 2.37 9.47
CA THR A 33 11.51 2.64 9.14
C THR A 33 11.05 1.70 8.02
N LEU A 34 9.97 0.97 8.25
CA LEU A 34 9.30 0.15 7.25
C LEU A 34 7.98 0.78 6.85
N TYR A 35 7.62 0.61 5.58
CA TYR A 35 6.37 1.11 5.02
C TYR A 35 5.58 -0.03 4.40
N HIS A 36 4.27 0.00 4.60
CA HIS A 36 3.33 -0.80 3.82
C HIS A 36 2.45 0.11 2.95
N ALA A 37 2.14 -0.38 1.76
CA ALA A 37 1.18 0.25 0.87
C ALA A 37 -0.22 0.14 1.46
N PHE A 38 -0.98 1.24 1.47
CA PHE A 38 -2.36 1.24 1.91
C PHE A 38 -3.32 1.67 0.80
N ALA A 39 -4.58 1.27 0.95
CA ALA A 39 -5.72 1.87 0.27
C ALA A 39 -6.71 2.41 1.29
N TRP A 40 -7.24 3.61 1.04
CA TRP A 40 -8.28 4.23 1.84
C TRP A 40 -9.50 4.50 0.97
N ASN A 41 -10.66 4.06 1.45
CA ASN A 41 -11.94 4.29 0.79
C ASN A 41 -13.02 4.46 1.87
N GLY A 42 -13.78 5.56 1.80
CA GLY A 42 -14.96 5.77 2.63
C GLY A 42 -14.70 5.76 4.14
N GLY A 43 -13.56 6.32 4.58
CA GLY A 43 -13.19 6.37 5.99
C GLY A 43 -12.31 5.21 6.47
N VAL A 44 -12.20 4.13 5.71
CA VAL A 44 -11.49 2.92 6.12
C VAL A 44 -10.14 2.82 5.40
N MET A 45 -9.05 2.77 6.16
CA MET A 45 -7.71 2.45 5.65
C MET A 45 -7.48 0.94 5.73
N ARG A 46 -6.93 0.36 4.67
CA ARG A 46 -6.59 -1.07 4.56
C ARG A 46 -5.13 -1.22 4.17
N ASP A 47 -4.41 -2.08 4.87
CA ASP A 47 -3.08 -2.53 4.46
C ASP A 47 -3.22 -3.47 3.25
N LEU A 48 -2.58 -3.14 2.14
CA LEU A 48 -2.64 -3.94 0.91
C LEU A 48 -1.89 -5.28 1.06
N ASN A 49 -0.93 -5.38 1.98
CA ASN A 49 -0.25 -6.64 2.28
C ASN A 49 -1.18 -7.66 2.93
N GLY A 50 -2.22 -7.20 3.65
CA GLY A 50 -3.26 -8.07 4.18
C GLY A 50 -4.24 -8.60 3.13
N LEU A 51 -4.17 -8.11 1.89
CA LEU A 51 -5.08 -8.47 0.80
C LEU A 51 -4.45 -9.37 -0.26
N ILE A 52 -3.15 -9.68 -0.13
CA ILE A 52 -2.42 -10.60 -1.01
C ILE A 52 -2.16 -11.93 -0.28
N PRO A 53 -1.91 -13.04 -1.00
CA PRO A 53 -1.55 -14.29 -0.37
C PRO A 53 -0.30 -14.14 0.52
N ALA A 54 -0.35 -14.66 1.74
CA ALA A 54 0.75 -14.55 2.71
C ALA A 54 2.07 -15.20 2.21
N ASN A 55 1.97 -16.15 1.27
CA ASN A 55 3.09 -16.85 0.64
C ASN A 55 3.43 -16.32 -0.77
N SER A 56 3.09 -15.07 -1.07
CA SER A 56 3.33 -14.46 -2.38
C SER A 56 4.76 -13.96 -2.60
N ASP A 57 5.62 -14.02 -1.58
CA ASP A 57 6.96 -13.40 -1.53
C ASP A 57 6.98 -11.88 -1.74
N TRP A 58 5.82 -11.25 -1.78
CA TRP A 58 5.65 -9.82 -1.93
C TRP A 58 5.52 -9.12 -0.57
N ILE A 59 6.17 -7.98 -0.47
CA ILE A 59 5.88 -6.93 0.50
C ILE A 59 5.62 -5.66 -0.31
N LEU A 60 4.38 -5.18 -0.31
CA LEU A 60 3.98 -3.95 -1.00
C LEU A 60 4.36 -2.77 -0.10
N ASN A 61 5.39 -2.00 -0.49
CA ASN A 61 5.97 -0.96 0.35
C ASN A 61 5.23 0.37 0.20
N GLU A 62 4.89 0.75 -1.03
CA GLU A 62 4.17 1.99 -1.33
C GLU A 62 3.30 1.83 -2.57
N ALA A 63 2.10 2.40 -2.54
CA ALA A 63 1.24 2.54 -3.70
C ALA A 63 1.33 3.99 -4.21
N THR A 64 1.83 4.16 -5.44
CA THR A 64 2.15 5.47 -6.02
C THR A 64 1.16 5.91 -7.10
N GLY A 65 0.24 5.03 -7.49
CA GLY A 65 -0.77 5.35 -8.49
C GLY A 65 -2.02 4.49 -8.35
N VAL A 66 -3.15 5.08 -8.70
CA VAL A 66 -4.44 4.40 -8.76
C VAL A 66 -5.28 4.99 -9.89
N ASN A 67 -6.06 4.14 -10.58
CA ASN A 67 -7.02 4.58 -11.59
C ASN A 67 -8.47 4.37 -11.12
N ASP A 68 -9.44 4.82 -11.93
CA ASP A 68 -10.87 4.75 -11.58
C ASP A 68 -11.44 3.33 -11.56
N ALA A 69 -10.74 2.37 -12.19
CA ALA A 69 -11.07 0.95 -12.11
C ALA A 69 -10.52 0.29 -10.82
N GLY A 70 -9.90 1.07 -9.92
CA GLY A 70 -9.30 0.55 -8.69
C GLY A 70 -8.00 -0.22 -8.91
N VAL A 71 -7.39 -0.13 -10.09
CA VAL A 71 -6.06 -0.70 -10.34
C VAL A 71 -5.03 0.15 -9.63
N ILE A 72 -4.21 -0.48 -8.80
CA ILE A 72 -3.18 0.18 -7.98
C ILE A 72 -1.81 -0.23 -8.52
N VAL A 73 -0.89 0.73 -8.61
CA VAL A 73 0.51 0.49 -8.94
C VAL A 73 1.42 1.06 -7.87
N GLY A 74 2.63 0.54 -7.78
CA GLY A 74 3.58 0.98 -6.76
C GLY A 74 4.87 0.18 -6.74
N ASN A 75 5.66 0.39 -5.69
CA ASN A 75 6.90 -0.33 -5.46
C ASN A 75 6.75 -1.28 -4.27
N GLY A 76 7.26 -2.50 -4.43
CA GLY A 76 7.30 -3.53 -3.41
C GLY A 76 8.63 -4.26 -3.43
N THR A 77 8.81 -5.14 -2.45
CA THR A 77 9.91 -6.10 -2.40
C THR A 77 9.36 -7.45 -2.83
N PHE A 78 10.02 -8.11 -3.77
CA PHE A 78 9.72 -9.48 -4.18
C PHE A 78 11.00 -10.29 -4.16
N GLY A 79 11.04 -11.34 -3.33
CA GLY A 79 12.25 -12.16 -3.15
C GLY A 79 13.47 -11.34 -2.72
N GLY A 80 13.28 -10.33 -1.87
CA GLY A 80 14.35 -9.44 -1.38
C GLY A 80 14.77 -8.33 -2.35
N GLN A 81 14.18 -8.21 -3.54
CA GLN A 81 14.50 -7.17 -4.51
C GLN A 81 13.34 -6.19 -4.69
N THR A 82 13.65 -4.90 -4.84
CA THR A 82 12.65 -3.89 -5.19
C THR A 82 12.12 -4.13 -6.60
N ARG A 83 10.79 -4.18 -6.74
CA ARG A 83 10.08 -4.35 -7.99
C ARG A 83 8.83 -3.49 -8.03
N ALA A 84 8.48 -3.02 -9.23
CA ALA A 84 7.16 -2.44 -9.45
C ALA A 84 6.09 -3.53 -9.40
N PHE A 85 4.92 -3.22 -8.85
CA PHE A 85 3.75 -4.10 -8.85
C PHE A 85 2.56 -3.43 -9.51
N ARG A 86 1.61 -4.27 -9.95
CA ARG A 86 0.26 -3.88 -10.32
C ARG A 86 -0.72 -4.77 -9.57
N LEU A 87 -1.58 -4.17 -8.75
CA LEU A 87 -2.62 -4.85 -7.99
C LEU A 87 -3.98 -4.56 -8.62
N THR A 88 -4.83 -5.58 -8.68
CA THR A 88 -6.25 -5.44 -9.04
C THR A 88 -7.04 -6.07 -7.91
N PRO A 89 -7.49 -5.25 -6.92
CA PRO A 89 -8.35 -5.73 -5.85
C PRO A 89 -9.61 -6.39 -6.44
N ARG A 90 -10.04 -7.52 -5.87
CA ARG A 90 -11.32 -8.15 -6.21
C ARG A 90 -12.42 -7.66 -5.28
#